data_AF-A0A7Y5XRQ0-F1
#
_entry.id   AF-A0A7Y5XRQ0-F1
#
_cell.length_a   1.000
_cell.length_b   1.000
_cell.length_c   1.000
_cell.angle_alpha   90.00
_cell.angle_beta   90.00
_cell.angle_gamma   90.00
#
_symmetry.space_group_name_H-M   'P 1'
#
loop_
_entity.id
_entity.type
_entity.pdbx_description
1 polymer ?
#
loop_
_entity_poly.entity_id
_entity_poly.type
_entity_poly.pdbx_seq_one_letter_code
_entity_poly.pdbx_strand_id
1 'polypeptide(L)' 'RVVPYMVSAGTDAKALSSLGIHCYGFSPRLLPADFDFAARFHGVDERVPVAGLKFGVRTLDRFLTIC' A
#
# COMPACT_ATOMS: atom_id res chain seq x y z
N ARG A 1 7.55 -12.86 -8.67
CA ARG A 1 8.35 -12.69 -7.43
C ARG A 1 8.02 -11.31 -6.86
N VAL A 2 7.70 -11.19 -5.57
CA VAL A 2 7.44 -9.88 -4.94
C VAL A 2 8.80 -9.23 -4.66
N VAL A 3 8.93 -7.95 -4.99
CA VAL A 3 10.14 -7.16 -4.73
C VAL A 3 9.79 -6.12 -3.66
N PRO A 4 10.42 -6.17 -2.48
CA PRO A 4 10.26 -5.12 -1.47
C PRO A 4 10.66 -3.76 -2.04
N TYR A 5 9.80 -2.78 -1.84
CA TYR A 5 10.01 -1.40 -2.26
C TYR A 5 10.16 -0.51 -1.03
N MET A 6 11.26 0.25 -0.97
CA MET A 6 11.46 1.26 0.06
C MET A 6 10.80 2.56 -0.38
N VAL A 7 9.77 2.99 0.36
CA VAL A 7 9.13 4.29 0.15
C VAL A 7 9.81 5.33 1.03
N SER A 8 10.03 6.55 0.51
CA SER A 8 10.60 7.67 1.28
C SER A 8 9.57 8.37 2.19
N ALA A 9 8.30 7.99 2.08
CA ALA A 9 7.20 8.55 2.86
C ALA A 9 7.28 8.15 4.34
N GLY A 10 6.80 9.03 5.21
CA GLY A 10 6.60 8.73 6.63
C GLY A 10 5.40 7.79 6.83
N THR A 11 5.53 6.82 7.73
CA THR A 11 4.45 5.94 8.18
C THR A 11 4.51 5.76 9.68
N ASP A 12 3.42 5.31 10.29
CA ASP A 12 3.35 5.00 11.73
C ASP A 12 4.38 3.95 12.16
N ALA A 13 4.88 3.13 11.23
CA ALA A 13 5.96 2.18 11.45
C ALA A 13 7.20 2.83 12.06
N LYS A 14 7.49 4.11 11.76
CA LYS A 14 8.59 4.85 12.37
C LYS A 14 8.44 4.92 13.89
N ALA A 15 7.24 5.27 14.39
CA ALA A 15 6.98 5.35 15.82
C ALA A 15 6.87 3.95 16.45
N LEU A 16 6.20 3.01 15.78
CA LEU A 16 6.05 1.65 16.28
C LEU A 16 7.40 0.91 16.41
N SER A 17 8.34 1.18 15.51
CA SER A 17 9.68 0.59 15.58
C SER A 17 10.46 0.96 16.84
N SER A 18 10.25 2.15 17.41
CA SER A 18 10.92 2.53 18.67
C SER A 18 10.37 1.79 19.88
N LEU A 19 9.20 1.14 19.74
CA LEU A 19 8.62 0.24 20.73
C LEU A 19 9.05 -1.22 20.52
N GLY A 20 9.95 -1.50 19.57
CA GLY A 20 10.40 -2.85 19.25
C GLY A 20 9.41 -3.65 18.37
N ILE A 21 8.39 -3.00 17.80
CA ILE A 21 7.42 -3.66 16.93
C ILE A 21 7.94 -3.68 15.49
N HIS A 22 8.05 -4.87 14.91
CA HIS A 22 8.38 -5.02 13.50
C HIS A 22 7.16 -4.71 12.62
N CYS A 23 7.22 -3.58 11.92
CA CYS A 23 6.16 -3.14 11.01
C CYS A 23 6.63 -3.15 9.56
N TYR A 24 5.77 -3.62 8.67
CA TYR A 24 5.99 -3.58 7.22
C TYR A 24 4.81 -2.88 6.56
N GLY A 25 5.11 -1.94 5.66
CA GLY A 25 4.09 -1.27 4.87
C GLY A 25 3.42 -2.26 3.92
N PHE A 26 2.09 -2.28 3.92
CA PHE A 26 1.29 -3.11 3.03
C PHE A 26 0.20 -2.27 2.36
N SER A 27 0.23 -2.20 1.03
CA SER A 27 -0.80 -1.51 0.25
C SER A 27 -1.05 -2.27 -1.06
N PRO A 28 -1.96 -3.25 -1.06
CA PRO A 28 -2.22 -4.10 -2.22
C PRO A 28 -2.98 -3.30 -3.26
N ARG A 29 -2.32 -3.02 -4.39
CA ARG A 29 -2.89 -2.21 -5.46
C ARG A 29 -2.64 -2.87 -6.80
N LEU A 30 -3.66 -2.84 -7.64
CA LEU A 30 -3.56 -3.13 -9.05
C LEU A 30 -3.75 -1.80 -9.79
N LEU A 31 -2.66 -1.26 -10.34
CA LEU A 31 -2.63 0.03 -11.02
C LEU A 31 -2.32 -0.17 -12.52
N PRO A 32 -2.90 0.65 -13.40
CA PRO A 32 -2.46 0.75 -14.79
C PRO A 32 -0.95 1.08 -14.89
N ALA A 33 -0.29 0.63 -15.96
CA ALA A 33 1.16 0.82 -16.14
C ALA A 33 1.56 2.30 -16.30
N ASP A 34 0.64 3.12 -16.80
CA ASP A 34 0.77 4.56 -17.03
C ASP A 34 0.27 5.41 -15.85
N PHE A 35 -0.16 4.77 -14.75
CA PHE A 35 -0.63 5.49 -13.59
C PHE A 35 0.54 6.08 -12.81
N ASP A 36 0.70 7.41 -12.84
CA ASP A 36 1.68 8.12 -12.01
C ASP A 36 1.27 8.02 -10.54
N PHE A 37 1.75 6.97 -9.92
CA PHE A 37 1.39 6.59 -8.57
C PHE A 37 1.96 7.56 -7.52
N ALA A 38 3.21 8.01 -7.71
CA ALA A 38 3.88 8.85 -6.72
C ALA A 38 3.29 10.26 -6.68
N ALA A 39 2.93 10.83 -7.84
CA ALA A 39 2.36 12.18 -7.92
C ALA A 39 0.93 12.28 -7.40
N ARG A 40 0.22 11.17 -7.21
CA ARG A 40 -1.19 11.17 -6.80
C ARG A 40 -1.39 11.22 -5.29
N PHE A 41 -0.42 10.77 -4.50
CA PHE A 41 -0.53 10.86 -3.05
C PHE A 41 -0.57 12.30 -2.59
N HIS A 42 -1.64 12.66 -1.85
CA HIS A 42 -1.85 14.03 -1.37
C HIS A 42 -1.93 15.06 -2.52
N GLY A 43 -2.17 14.60 -3.74
CA GLY A 43 -2.33 15.43 -4.92
C GLY A 43 -3.73 16.03 -5.01
N VAL A 44 -3.88 17.07 -5.83
CA VAL A 44 -5.22 17.58 -6.18
C VAL A 44 -5.99 16.48 -6.89
N ASP A 45 -7.23 16.28 -6.45
CA ASP A 45 -8.13 15.27 -7.01
C ASP A 45 -7.53 13.85 -6.97
N GLU A 46 -6.96 13.48 -5.82
CA GLU A 46 -6.48 12.13 -5.55
C GLU A 46 -7.61 11.11 -5.76
N ARG A 47 -7.36 10.10 -6.59
CA ARG A 47 -8.32 9.05 -6.94
C ARG A 47 -7.64 7.70 -7.01
N VAL A 48 -8.44 6.67 -6.77
CA VAL A 48 -8.03 5.28 -6.92
C VAL A 48 -8.90 4.58 -7.98
N PRO A 49 -8.32 3.76 -8.88
CA PRO A 49 -9.11 2.94 -9.78
C PRO A 49 -10.00 1.96 -9.00
N VAL A 50 -11.30 1.89 -9.33
CA VAL A 50 -12.25 0.98 -8.67
C VAL A 50 -11.80 -0.48 -8.77
N ALA A 51 -11.23 -0.89 -9.90
CA ALA A 51 -10.66 -2.22 -10.08
C ALA A 51 -9.49 -2.48 -9.11
N GLY A 52 -8.64 -1.48 -8.90
CA GLY A 52 -7.54 -1.51 -7.94
C GLY A 52 -8.04 -1.64 -6.50
N LEU A 53 -9.09 -0.89 -6.13
CA LEU A 53 -9.72 -1.01 -4.81
C LEU A 53 -10.31 -2.41 -4.58
N LYS A 54 -11.08 -2.93 -5.54
CA LYS A 54 -11.65 -4.28 -5.46
C LYS A 54 -10.56 -5.35 -5.33
N PHE A 55 -9.44 -5.20 -6.05
CA PHE A 55 -8.29 -6.09 -5.92
C PHE A 55 -7.65 -6.02 -4.53
N GLY A 56 -7.45 -4.80 -4.02
CA GLY A 56 -6.87 -4.58 -2.69
C GLY A 56 -7.68 -5.21 -1.57
N VAL A 57 -9.01 -5.03 -1.58
CA VAL A 57 -9.93 -5.64 -0.61
C VAL A 57 -9.82 -7.16 -0.63
N ARG A 58 -9.91 -7.80 -1.80
CA ARG A 58 -9.78 -9.27 -1.89
C ARG A 58 -8.42 -9.79 -1.42
N THR A 59 -7.36 -9.03 -1.66
CA THR A 59 -6.01 -9.40 -1.26
C THR A 59 -5.87 -9.33 0.26
N LEU A 60 -6.37 -8.26 0.88
CA LEU A 60 -6.37 -8.10 2.34
C LEU A 60 -7.25 -9.17 3.01
N ASP A 61 -8.46 -9.39 2.49
CA ASP A 61 -9.39 -10.41 3.00
C ASP A 61 -8.73 -11.80 2.99
N ARG A 62 -8.13 -12.19 1.86
CA ARG A 62 -7.40 -13.47 1.76
C ARG A 62 -6.18 -13.54 2.67
N PHE A 63 -5.43 -12.46 2.81
CA PHE A 63 -4.27 -12.40 3.70
C PHE A 63 -4.66 -12.60 5.17
N LEU A 64 -5.84 -12.14 5.59
CA LEU A 64 -6.30 -12.26 6.97
C LEU A 64 -7.04 -13.56 7.27
N THR A 65 -7.67 -14.18 6.27
CA THR A 65 -8.57 -15.33 6.47
C THR A 65 -7.97 -16.67 6.03
N ILE A 66 -6.94 -16.66 5.19
CA ILE A 66 -6.33 -17.88 4.62
C ILE A 66 -4.88 -18.08 5.09
N CYS A 67 -4.30 -17.11 5.80
CA CYS A 67 -3.04 -17.27 6.51
C CYS A 67 -3.30 -17.66 7.98
#